data_AF-A0A972S1V3-F1
#
_entry.id   AF-A0A972S1V3-F1
#
_cell.length_a   1.000
_cell.length_b   1.000
_cell.length_c   1.000
_cell.angle_alpha   90.00
_cell.angle_beta   90.00
_cell.angle_gamma   90.00
#
_symmetry.space_group_name_H-M   'P 1'
#
loop_
_entity.id
_entity.type
_entity.pdbx_description
1 polymer ?
#
loop_
_entity_poly.entity_id
_entity_poly.type
_entity_poly.pdbx_seq_one_letter_code
_entity_poly.pdbx_strand_id
1 'polypeptide(L)'
;MDGDYSVFSILPPYNTLVAHLVQKGDEPKKITDGVTITYESYPSLDGKLNTISHTKTNFWTYASELYKVTLAPDIGLKGEPTPSLTPAPMKYDPTHKWWTAEGIPITPFDDDGTYNPYPMVKVTAKDSAGNVLAETITVLPVSTEMDCRACHASNSGYDDAKPSKGWVNLTDMEKDYRFNILRLHDQKHPAAVAENYDALVAKGFTYLQDGLEATAAAGTPILCASCHKSNALPGTGVAGISPLTQAIHSRHAGVKDPQTGQILNDIQNTTACYMCHPGQKTQCLRGAMGKEGISCQDCHGTMSAVGSKTREGWLDEPNCQSCHQNGQRYEVAVTNKLTGTLREAIDNRFATTPNVPMAGKSLYRYSKGHGDLTCSACHGSTHAIYPSSHLEDNLQSITIQGHEGTIAECTSCHSTMPRTAYEGPHGLHSIDAWWVDEHGDYAEKNLASCAACHGKEYLGSDLSKTFSARTFYTEYGTKNFTAGHKVSCYDCHNGPYED
;
A
#
# COMPACT_ATOMS: atom_id res chain seq x y z
N MET A 1 -0.84 -11.24 -6.59
CA MET A 1 -0.87 -11.90 -7.91
C MET A 1 -1.65 -13.19 -7.79
N ASP A 2 -2.16 -13.75 -8.88
CA ASP A 2 -2.77 -15.08 -8.86
C ASP A 2 -1.69 -16.19 -8.76
N GLY A 3 -2.02 -17.30 -8.08
CA GLY A 3 -1.14 -18.47 -7.98
C GLY A 3 -1.09 -19.34 -9.26
N ASP A 4 -2.13 -19.27 -10.09
CA ASP A 4 -2.26 -19.94 -11.39
C ASP A 4 -3.10 -19.08 -12.33
N TYR A 5 -2.71 -19.02 -13.61
CA TYR A 5 -3.35 -18.22 -14.65
C TYR A 5 -4.08 -19.06 -15.72
N SER A 6 -4.11 -20.39 -15.57
CA SER A 6 -4.63 -21.30 -16.60
C SER A 6 -6.17 -21.43 -16.62
N VAL A 7 -6.84 -21.03 -15.54
CA VAL A 7 -8.31 -21.11 -15.42
C VAL A 7 -8.94 -19.72 -15.45
N PHE A 8 -8.55 -18.85 -14.52
CA PHE A 8 -8.92 -17.43 -14.54
C PHE A 8 -7.84 -16.58 -13.88
N SER A 9 -7.91 -15.27 -14.11
CA SER A 9 -7.09 -14.28 -13.42
C SER A 9 -7.90 -13.10 -12.89
N ILE A 10 -7.54 -12.66 -11.67
CA ILE A 10 -8.02 -11.46 -11.01
C ILE A 10 -6.94 -10.37 -11.06
N LEU A 11 -5.68 -10.69 -10.79
CA LEU A 11 -4.58 -9.73 -10.75
C LEU A 11 -3.26 -10.33 -11.27
N PRO A 12 -2.54 -9.61 -12.15
CA PRO A 12 -1.23 -10.03 -12.63
C PRO A 12 -0.16 -9.91 -11.52
N PRO A 13 1.06 -10.44 -11.73
CA PRO A 13 2.24 -10.01 -10.99
C PRO A 13 2.48 -8.52 -11.26
N TYR A 14 2.49 -7.70 -10.21
CA TYR A 14 2.57 -6.25 -10.36
C TYR A 14 3.07 -5.59 -9.07
N ASN A 15 4.12 -4.79 -9.20
CA ASN A 15 4.60 -3.88 -8.17
C ASN A 15 4.99 -2.54 -8.79
N THR A 16 4.93 -1.47 -7.99
CA THR A 16 5.38 -0.14 -8.40
C THR A 16 6.42 0.35 -7.43
N LEU A 17 7.62 0.63 -7.95
CA LEU A 17 8.71 1.23 -7.21
C LEU A 17 8.81 2.71 -7.56
N VAL A 18 8.85 3.59 -6.56
CA VAL A 18 9.01 5.04 -6.72
C VAL A 18 10.22 5.51 -5.94
N ALA A 19 11.02 6.40 -6.53
CA ALA A 19 12.21 6.95 -5.91
C ALA A 19 12.31 8.48 -6.08
N HIS A 20 12.85 9.13 -5.06
CA HIS A 20 13.31 10.51 -5.10
C HIS A 20 14.81 10.54 -4.81
N LEU A 21 15.57 11.24 -5.64
CA LEU A 21 16.97 11.57 -5.36
C LEU A 21 17.03 13.00 -4.82
N VAL A 22 17.56 13.16 -3.61
CA VAL A 22 17.67 14.47 -2.94
C VAL A 22 19.14 14.75 -2.70
N GLN A 23 19.63 15.88 -3.24
CA GLN A 23 20.92 16.42 -2.88
C GLN A 23 20.82 17.10 -1.53
N LYS A 24 21.60 16.60 -0.57
CA LYS A 24 21.76 17.23 0.75
C LYS A 24 22.42 18.60 0.63
N GLY A 25 21.89 19.58 1.36
CA GLY A 25 22.30 20.98 1.32
C GLY A 25 21.59 21.77 2.42
N ASP A 26 21.90 23.05 2.62
CA ASP A 26 21.10 23.90 3.52
C ASP A 26 19.65 23.98 3.04
N GLU A 27 19.51 24.13 1.71
CA GLU A 27 18.27 23.98 0.95
C GLU A 27 18.36 22.73 0.06
N PRO A 28 17.82 21.58 0.51
CA PRO A 28 17.90 20.32 -0.24
C PRO A 28 17.18 20.42 -1.58
N LYS A 29 17.74 19.78 -2.60
CA LYS A 29 17.19 19.84 -3.97
C LYS A 29 16.91 18.45 -4.51
N LYS A 30 15.71 18.27 -5.08
CA LYS A 30 15.41 17.06 -5.85
C LYS A 30 16.20 17.07 -7.16
N ILE A 31 16.89 15.97 -7.42
CA ILE A 31 17.63 15.77 -8.66
C ILE A 31 16.75 14.97 -9.63
N THR A 32 16.52 15.55 -10.80
CA THR A 32 15.55 15.05 -11.79
C THR A 32 16.16 14.82 -13.17
N ASP A 33 17.40 15.25 -13.38
CA ASP A 33 18.16 15.12 -14.62
C ASP A 33 19.64 14.84 -14.30
N GLY A 34 20.44 14.56 -15.35
CA GLY A 34 21.88 14.31 -15.22
C GLY A 34 22.26 13.04 -14.48
N VAL A 35 21.28 12.21 -14.11
CA VAL A 35 21.46 10.98 -13.34
C VAL A 35 20.72 9.80 -13.98
N THR A 36 21.21 8.60 -13.68
CA THR A 36 20.49 7.35 -13.93
C THR A 36 20.12 6.74 -12.60
N ILE A 37 18.86 6.39 -12.41
CA ILE A 37 18.41 5.59 -11.27
C ILE A 37 18.11 4.18 -11.75
N THR A 38 18.64 3.18 -11.06
CA THR A 38 18.43 1.77 -11.38
C THR A 38 17.94 1.00 -10.16
N TYR A 39 17.25 -0.11 -10.38
CA TYR A 39 16.95 -1.10 -9.36
C TYR A 39 17.53 -2.47 -9.72
N GLU A 40 17.95 -3.23 -8.71
CA GLU A 40 18.43 -4.61 -8.84
C GLU A 40 17.96 -5.45 -7.64
N SER A 41 17.92 -6.77 -7.81
CA SER A 41 17.59 -7.69 -6.72
C SER A 41 18.61 -7.56 -5.59
N TYR A 42 18.14 -7.61 -4.34
CA TYR A 42 18.99 -7.53 -3.16
C TYR A 42 18.60 -8.66 -2.20
N PRO A 43 19.57 -9.32 -1.53
CA PRO A 43 19.23 -10.42 -0.65
C PRO A 43 18.38 -9.96 0.53
N SER A 44 17.36 -10.75 0.88
CA SER A 44 16.64 -10.61 2.16
C SER A 44 17.60 -10.84 3.34
N LEU A 45 17.18 -10.51 4.57
CA LEU A 45 18.06 -10.65 5.74
C LEU A 45 18.48 -12.09 6.03
N ASP A 46 17.77 -13.08 5.48
CA ASP A 46 18.13 -14.49 5.50
C ASP A 46 19.14 -14.90 4.41
N GLY A 47 19.57 -13.94 3.59
CA GLY A 47 20.57 -14.11 2.52
C GLY A 47 20.01 -14.59 1.19
N LYS A 48 18.68 -14.75 1.05
CA LYS A 48 18.06 -15.28 -0.17
C LYS A 48 17.74 -14.20 -1.18
N LEU A 49 17.82 -14.58 -2.45
CA LEU A 49 17.62 -13.70 -3.60
C LEU A 49 16.38 -14.10 -4.39
N ASN A 50 15.80 -13.10 -5.04
CA ASN A 50 14.70 -13.27 -5.97
C ASN A 50 15.04 -12.51 -7.26
N THR A 51 15.61 -13.23 -8.23
CA THR A 51 16.19 -12.65 -9.45
C THR A 51 15.42 -12.97 -10.73
N ILE A 52 14.48 -13.90 -10.65
CA ILE A 52 13.71 -14.45 -11.77
C ILE A 52 12.27 -14.71 -11.32
N SER A 53 11.31 -14.57 -12.23
CA SER A 53 9.89 -14.79 -11.92
C SER A 53 9.22 -15.74 -12.91
N HIS A 54 9.64 -15.79 -14.17
CA HIS A 54 8.95 -16.54 -15.22
C HIS A 54 8.97 -18.05 -15.05
N THR A 55 9.91 -18.59 -14.28
CA THR A 55 9.97 -20.02 -13.94
C THR A 55 9.14 -20.38 -12.71
N LYS A 56 8.64 -19.38 -11.97
CA LYS A 56 7.96 -19.53 -10.67
C LYS A 56 6.43 -19.40 -10.78
N THR A 57 5.92 -19.08 -11.96
CA THR A 57 4.49 -18.96 -12.27
C THR A 57 4.23 -19.16 -13.76
N ASN A 58 3.00 -19.52 -14.14
CA ASN A 58 2.61 -19.65 -15.54
C ASN A 58 2.03 -18.36 -16.16
N PHE A 59 2.18 -17.21 -15.51
CA PHE A 59 1.68 -15.91 -16.00
C PHE A 59 2.04 -15.62 -17.46
N TRP A 60 3.33 -15.74 -17.83
CA TRP A 60 3.81 -15.42 -19.17
C TRP A 60 3.22 -16.33 -20.25
N THR A 61 2.90 -17.58 -19.91
CA THR A 61 2.22 -18.52 -20.82
C THR A 61 0.83 -18.02 -21.21
N TYR A 62 0.11 -17.41 -20.26
CA TYR A 62 -1.29 -17.01 -20.44
C TYR A 62 -1.47 -15.50 -20.63
N ALA A 63 -0.40 -14.71 -20.60
CA ALA A 63 -0.45 -13.25 -20.71
C ALA A 63 -1.13 -12.77 -22.00
N SER A 64 -0.90 -13.46 -23.12
CA SER A 64 -1.51 -13.13 -24.41
C SER A 64 -3.03 -13.34 -24.39
N GLU A 65 -3.51 -14.40 -23.76
CA GLU A 65 -4.94 -14.71 -23.69
C GLU A 65 -5.66 -13.83 -22.68
N LEU A 66 -5.05 -13.57 -21.52
CA LEU A 66 -5.65 -12.79 -20.44
C LEU A 66 -5.55 -11.29 -20.68
N TYR A 67 -4.38 -10.78 -21.06
CA TYR A 67 -4.08 -9.34 -21.10
C TYR A 67 -3.85 -8.79 -22.50
N LYS A 68 -4.01 -9.63 -23.54
CA LYS A 68 -3.90 -9.25 -24.95
C LYS A 68 -2.54 -8.65 -25.31
N VAL A 69 -1.50 -9.13 -24.62
CA VAL A 69 -0.12 -8.71 -24.83
C VAL A 69 0.80 -9.93 -24.82
N THR A 70 1.75 -9.96 -25.75
CA THR A 70 2.85 -10.92 -25.73
C THR A 70 3.99 -10.32 -24.92
N LEU A 71 4.40 -11.00 -23.86
CA LEU A 71 5.50 -10.57 -22.99
C LEU A 71 6.69 -11.50 -23.15
N ALA A 72 7.88 -10.92 -23.19
CA ALA A 72 9.10 -11.70 -22.98
C ALA A 72 9.14 -12.22 -21.52
N PRO A 73 9.80 -13.36 -21.26
CA PRO A 73 10.04 -13.83 -19.89
C PRO A 73 10.59 -12.72 -18.98
N ASP A 74 10.11 -12.69 -17.74
CA ASP A 74 10.48 -11.70 -16.70
C ASP A 74 10.13 -10.24 -17.02
N ILE A 75 9.43 -9.94 -18.12
CA ILE A 75 8.93 -8.59 -18.42
C ILE A 75 7.47 -8.45 -18.00
N GLY A 76 7.16 -7.39 -17.24
CA GLY A 76 5.82 -7.10 -16.74
C GLY A 76 4.96 -6.33 -17.74
N LEU A 77 3.68 -6.14 -17.42
CA LEU A 77 2.67 -5.51 -18.30
C LEU A 77 3.00 -4.06 -18.71
N LYS A 78 3.89 -3.41 -17.98
CA LYS A 78 4.35 -2.03 -18.22
C LYS A 78 5.76 -1.96 -18.82
N GLY A 79 6.34 -3.12 -19.16
CA GLY A 79 7.66 -3.24 -19.77
C GLY A 79 8.83 -3.25 -18.79
N GLU A 80 8.57 -3.21 -17.49
CA GLU A 80 9.63 -3.30 -16.48
C GLU A 80 10.03 -4.76 -16.24
N PRO A 81 11.34 -5.06 -16.14
CA PRO A 81 11.82 -6.40 -15.84
C PRO A 81 11.66 -6.75 -14.35
N THR A 82 11.55 -8.04 -14.04
CA THR A 82 11.81 -8.56 -12.68
C THR A 82 13.20 -8.08 -12.22
N PRO A 83 13.37 -7.68 -10.94
CA PRO A 83 14.70 -7.34 -10.43
C PRO A 83 15.63 -8.52 -10.59
N SER A 84 16.80 -8.30 -11.20
CA SER A 84 17.84 -9.32 -11.37
C SER A 84 19.16 -8.81 -10.78
N LEU A 85 20.26 -9.55 -10.97
CA LEU A 85 21.61 -9.05 -10.64
C LEU A 85 22.13 -8.02 -11.66
N THR A 86 21.38 -7.77 -12.74
CA THR A 86 21.66 -6.69 -13.68
C THR A 86 20.74 -5.51 -13.36
N PRO A 87 21.29 -4.32 -13.07
CA PRO A 87 20.49 -3.14 -12.78
C PRO A 87 19.58 -2.76 -13.94
N ALA A 88 18.28 -2.61 -13.65
CA ALA A 88 17.27 -2.13 -14.58
C ALA A 88 17.01 -0.63 -14.37
N PRO A 89 16.95 0.19 -15.43
CA PRO A 89 16.73 1.63 -15.29
C PRO A 89 15.28 1.95 -14.88
N MET A 90 15.14 2.88 -13.95
CA MET A 90 13.87 3.54 -13.65
C MET A 90 13.64 4.72 -14.60
N LYS A 91 12.37 5.04 -14.86
CA LYS A 91 11.97 6.16 -15.74
C LYS A 91 11.57 7.38 -14.92
N TYR A 92 11.99 8.56 -15.34
CA TYR A 92 11.49 9.80 -14.73
C TYR A 92 10.07 10.11 -15.23
N ASP A 93 9.14 10.30 -14.30
CA ASP A 93 7.78 10.73 -14.56
C ASP A 93 7.67 12.25 -14.35
N PRO A 94 7.50 13.05 -15.43
CA PRO A 94 7.43 14.51 -15.31
C PRO A 94 6.11 15.01 -14.71
N THR A 95 5.04 14.22 -14.77
CA THR A 95 3.74 14.56 -14.18
C THR A 95 3.82 14.46 -12.66
N HIS A 96 4.37 13.36 -12.17
CA HIS A 96 4.49 13.11 -10.73
C HIS A 96 5.81 13.63 -10.13
N LYS A 97 6.79 14.01 -10.96
CA LYS A 97 8.12 14.51 -10.56
C LYS A 97 8.91 13.53 -9.69
N TRP A 98 8.94 12.26 -10.09
CA TRP A 98 9.67 11.17 -9.42
C TRP A 98 10.29 10.21 -10.44
N TRP A 99 11.13 9.29 -9.96
CA TRP A 99 11.56 8.13 -10.74
C TRP A 99 10.67 6.94 -10.42
N THR A 100 10.27 6.17 -11.43
CA THR A 100 9.35 5.05 -11.25
C THR A 100 9.73 3.84 -12.10
N ALA A 101 9.47 2.65 -11.55
CA ALA A 101 9.38 1.40 -12.29
C ALA A 101 8.02 0.78 -11.93
N GLU A 102 7.06 0.96 -12.84
CA GLU A 102 5.68 0.53 -12.64
C GLU A 102 5.48 -0.85 -13.28
N GLY A 103 4.78 -1.76 -12.61
CA GLY A 103 4.43 -3.07 -13.19
C GLY A 103 5.56 -4.09 -13.18
N ILE A 104 6.43 -4.03 -12.17
CA ILE A 104 7.48 -5.04 -11.91
C ILE A 104 6.81 -6.39 -11.60
N PRO A 105 7.10 -7.47 -12.36
CA PRO A 105 6.39 -8.74 -12.23
C PRO A 105 7.06 -9.72 -11.25
N ILE A 106 7.46 -9.23 -10.06
CA ILE A 106 8.10 -10.06 -9.04
C ILE A 106 7.12 -11.06 -8.40
N THR A 107 7.61 -12.23 -7.97
CA THR A 107 6.84 -13.31 -7.33
C THR A 107 7.20 -13.48 -5.85
N PRO A 108 6.34 -14.04 -4.99
CA PRO A 108 6.64 -14.22 -3.55
C PRO A 108 7.52 -15.45 -3.27
N PHE A 109 8.40 -15.80 -4.20
CA PHE A 109 9.26 -16.97 -4.11
C PHE A 109 10.68 -16.56 -4.47
N ASP A 110 11.61 -16.85 -3.57
CA ASP A 110 13.03 -16.72 -3.82
C ASP A 110 13.49 -17.75 -4.88
N ASP A 111 14.72 -17.60 -5.35
CA ASP A 111 15.29 -18.44 -6.42
C ASP A 111 15.45 -19.91 -5.98
N ASP A 112 15.54 -20.17 -4.68
CA ASP A 112 15.55 -21.51 -4.10
C ASP A 112 14.14 -22.13 -3.92
N GLY A 113 13.08 -21.39 -4.27
CA GLY A 113 11.69 -21.78 -4.12
C GLY A 113 11.07 -21.48 -2.75
N THR A 114 11.82 -20.88 -1.82
CA THR A 114 11.30 -20.46 -0.51
C THR A 114 10.25 -19.37 -0.70
N TYR A 115 9.12 -19.50 -0.01
CA TYR A 115 8.12 -18.44 0.03
C TYR A 115 8.62 -17.25 0.83
N ASN A 116 8.73 -16.10 0.15
CA ASN A 116 9.16 -14.83 0.70
C ASN A 116 8.25 -13.72 0.14
N PRO A 117 7.30 -13.18 0.93
CA PRO A 117 6.40 -12.14 0.48
C PRO A 117 7.03 -10.73 0.52
N TYR A 118 8.29 -10.62 0.96
CA TYR A 118 9.01 -9.36 1.14
C TYR A 118 10.36 -9.34 0.40
N PRO A 119 10.42 -9.69 -0.89
CA PRO A 119 11.67 -9.67 -1.62
C PRO A 119 12.24 -8.24 -1.65
N MET A 120 13.56 -8.13 -1.54
CA MET A 120 14.24 -6.84 -1.43
C MET A 120 14.85 -6.40 -2.77
N VAL A 121 14.91 -5.10 -2.97
CA VAL A 121 15.62 -4.47 -4.08
C VAL A 121 16.52 -3.37 -3.57
N LYS A 122 17.67 -3.22 -4.24
CA LYS A 122 18.55 -2.07 -4.07
C LYS A 122 18.28 -1.09 -5.19
N VAL A 123 18.14 0.18 -4.83
CA VAL A 123 18.02 1.31 -5.74
C VAL A 123 19.31 2.10 -5.69
N THR A 124 19.92 2.33 -6.85
CA THR A 124 21.20 3.03 -6.98
C THR A 124 21.03 4.21 -7.93
N ALA A 125 21.48 5.40 -7.50
CA ALA A 125 21.59 6.57 -8.34
C ALA A 125 23.05 6.77 -8.78
N LYS A 126 23.25 7.04 -10.07
CA LYS A 126 24.56 7.33 -10.66
C LYS A 126 24.55 8.63 -11.44
N ASP A 127 25.67 9.36 -11.43
CA ASP A 127 25.86 10.50 -12.33
C ASP A 127 26.12 10.06 -13.79
N SER A 128 26.25 11.02 -14.69
CA SER A 128 26.57 10.78 -16.11
C SER A 128 27.94 10.12 -16.36
N ALA A 129 28.87 10.17 -15.39
CA ALA A 129 30.17 9.50 -15.45
C ALA A 129 30.12 8.07 -14.89
N GLY A 130 28.99 7.65 -14.32
CA GLY A 130 28.79 6.33 -13.72
C GLY A 130 29.18 6.24 -12.25
N ASN A 131 29.53 7.35 -11.60
CA ASN A 131 29.82 7.36 -10.16
C ASN A 131 28.53 7.19 -9.38
N VAL A 132 28.57 6.35 -8.34
CA VAL A 132 27.43 6.17 -7.43
C VAL A 132 27.27 7.43 -6.57
N LEU A 133 26.07 8.00 -6.58
CA LEU A 133 25.71 9.18 -5.80
C LEU A 133 25.00 8.81 -4.49
N ALA A 134 24.11 7.82 -4.55
CA ALA A 134 23.33 7.34 -3.42
C ALA A 134 22.80 5.93 -3.68
N GLU A 135 22.57 5.19 -2.60
CA GLU A 135 21.92 3.89 -2.61
C GLU A 135 20.89 3.80 -1.49
N THR A 136 19.83 3.03 -1.72
CA THR A 136 18.87 2.63 -0.68
C THR A 136 18.37 1.22 -0.97
N ILE A 137 17.81 0.56 0.04
CA ILE A 137 17.23 -0.77 -0.07
C ILE A 137 15.80 -0.72 0.42
N THR A 138 14.89 -1.39 -0.28
CA THR A 138 13.47 -1.42 0.07
C THR A 138 12.83 -2.75 -0.31
N VAL A 139 11.68 -3.02 0.29
CA VAL A 139 10.86 -4.22 0.03
C VAL A 139 9.95 -3.99 -1.18
N LEU A 140 9.84 -4.98 -2.07
CA LEU A 140 8.82 -5.07 -3.10
C LEU A 140 7.77 -6.12 -2.74
N PRO A 141 6.79 -5.79 -1.87
CA PRO A 141 5.93 -6.79 -1.27
C PRO A 141 5.04 -7.45 -2.33
N VAL A 142 4.91 -8.78 -2.27
CA VAL A 142 4.08 -9.54 -3.19
C VAL A 142 3.55 -10.79 -2.50
N SER A 143 2.41 -11.32 -2.95
CA SER A 143 1.81 -12.50 -2.36
C SER A 143 0.90 -13.25 -3.33
N THR A 144 0.76 -14.54 -3.06
CA THR A 144 -0.22 -15.48 -3.64
C THR A 144 -1.25 -15.95 -2.61
N GLU A 145 -1.35 -15.30 -1.44
CA GLU A 145 -2.25 -15.67 -0.33
C GLU A 145 -3.75 -15.44 -0.57
N MET A 146 -4.17 -14.91 -1.72
CA MET A 146 -5.59 -14.84 -2.04
C MET A 146 -6.16 -16.26 -2.15
N ASP A 147 -6.83 -16.73 -1.10
CA ASP A 147 -7.18 -18.13 -0.93
C ASP A 147 -8.70 -18.34 -0.87
N CYS A 148 -9.27 -18.71 -2.02
CA CYS A 148 -10.69 -19.03 -2.11
C CYS A 148 -11.02 -20.48 -1.71
N ARG A 149 -10.01 -21.32 -1.44
CA ARG A 149 -10.20 -22.77 -1.24
C ARG A 149 -10.95 -23.09 0.04
N ALA A 150 -10.86 -22.24 1.05
CA ALA A 150 -11.57 -22.41 2.32
C ALA A 150 -13.09 -22.66 2.13
N CYS A 151 -13.67 -22.11 1.04
CA CYS A 151 -15.06 -22.36 0.67
C CYS A 151 -15.20 -23.11 -0.66
N HIS A 152 -14.42 -22.74 -1.69
CA HIS A 152 -14.64 -23.19 -3.06
C HIS A 152 -13.89 -24.46 -3.48
N ALA A 153 -13.00 -25.00 -2.64
CA ALA A 153 -12.37 -26.27 -2.94
C ALA A 153 -13.36 -27.42 -2.80
N SER A 154 -13.25 -28.45 -3.65
CA SER A 154 -14.12 -29.62 -3.62
C SER A 154 -14.05 -30.40 -2.30
N ASN A 155 -12.92 -30.28 -1.59
CA ASN A 155 -12.69 -30.88 -0.27
C ASN A 155 -12.87 -29.90 0.90
N SER A 156 -13.43 -28.70 0.67
CA SER A 156 -13.60 -27.69 1.72
C SER A 156 -14.57 -28.12 2.82
N GLY A 157 -15.49 -29.04 2.53
CA GLY A 157 -16.60 -29.39 3.41
C GLY A 157 -17.65 -28.27 3.55
N TYR A 158 -17.56 -27.22 2.72
CA TYR A 158 -18.41 -26.04 2.79
C TYR A 158 -19.51 -26.06 1.72
N ASP A 159 -20.60 -26.77 2.00
CA ASP A 159 -21.68 -27.01 1.02
C ASP A 159 -22.42 -25.73 0.57
N ASP A 160 -22.37 -24.64 1.33
CA ASP A 160 -22.98 -23.36 0.95
C ASP A 160 -22.34 -22.76 -0.33
N ALA A 161 -21.09 -23.12 -0.64
CA ALA A 161 -20.41 -22.71 -1.86
C ALA A 161 -20.51 -23.74 -3.01
N LYS A 162 -21.14 -24.89 -2.77
CA LYS A 162 -21.20 -26.00 -3.74
C LYS A 162 -22.14 -25.68 -4.90
N PRO A 163 -21.67 -25.76 -6.16
CA PRO A 163 -22.57 -25.67 -7.31
C PRO A 163 -23.62 -26.77 -7.30
N SER A 164 -24.81 -26.52 -7.83
CA SER A 164 -25.90 -27.50 -7.89
C SER A 164 -25.57 -28.73 -8.75
N LYS A 165 -24.68 -28.56 -9.75
CA LYS A 165 -24.09 -29.65 -10.54
C LYS A 165 -23.04 -30.48 -9.77
N GLY A 166 -22.75 -30.11 -8.52
CA GLY A 166 -21.70 -30.68 -7.70
C GLY A 166 -20.33 -30.03 -7.94
N TRP A 167 -19.38 -30.43 -7.10
CA TRP A 167 -17.97 -30.06 -7.19
C TRP A 167 -17.30 -30.67 -8.42
N VAL A 168 -16.26 -30.01 -8.95
CA VAL A 168 -15.50 -30.50 -10.11
C VAL A 168 -14.59 -31.68 -9.71
N ASN A 169 -14.02 -31.65 -8.50
CA ASN A 169 -13.14 -32.69 -7.94
C ASN A 169 -11.87 -32.95 -8.77
N LEU A 170 -11.16 -31.90 -9.15
CA LEU A 170 -9.85 -32.04 -9.80
C LEU A 170 -8.78 -32.45 -8.79
N THR A 171 -7.79 -33.22 -9.26
CA THR A 171 -6.61 -33.59 -8.45
C THR A 171 -5.67 -32.39 -8.20
N ASP A 172 -5.60 -31.49 -9.17
CA ASP A 172 -4.90 -30.21 -9.04
C ASP A 172 -5.78 -29.23 -8.25
N MET A 173 -5.44 -29.06 -6.97
CA MET A 173 -6.19 -28.21 -6.06
C MET A 173 -6.14 -26.72 -6.41
N GLU A 174 -5.13 -26.25 -7.16
CA GLU A 174 -5.12 -24.86 -7.65
C GLU A 174 -6.20 -24.68 -8.73
N LYS A 175 -6.37 -25.65 -9.62
CA LYS A 175 -7.40 -25.57 -10.66
C LYS A 175 -8.80 -25.88 -10.12
N ASP A 176 -8.90 -26.82 -9.18
CA ASP A 176 -10.16 -27.32 -8.63
C ASP A 176 -11.10 -26.19 -8.15
N TYR A 177 -10.64 -25.38 -7.20
CA TYR A 177 -11.48 -24.32 -6.65
C TYR A 177 -11.78 -23.24 -7.70
N ARG A 178 -10.86 -23.01 -8.65
CA ARG A 178 -11.06 -22.04 -9.72
C ARG A 178 -12.18 -22.46 -10.66
N PHE A 179 -12.20 -23.73 -11.07
CA PHE A 179 -13.31 -24.28 -11.86
C PHE A 179 -14.63 -24.30 -11.08
N ASN A 180 -14.60 -24.61 -9.79
CA ASN A 180 -15.80 -24.54 -8.94
C ASN A 180 -16.37 -23.10 -8.87
N ILE A 181 -15.51 -22.08 -8.83
CA ILE A 181 -15.93 -20.67 -8.89
C ILE A 181 -16.58 -20.37 -10.24
N LEU A 182 -15.97 -20.76 -11.37
CA LEU A 182 -16.55 -20.53 -12.70
C LEU A 182 -17.90 -21.25 -12.86
N ARG A 183 -18.00 -22.50 -12.39
CA ARG A 183 -19.25 -23.27 -12.38
C ARG A 183 -20.34 -22.59 -11.56
N LEU A 184 -20.00 -22.09 -10.36
CA LEU A 184 -20.96 -21.37 -9.52
C LEU A 184 -21.36 -20.03 -10.16
N HIS A 185 -20.42 -19.33 -10.80
CA HIS A 185 -20.69 -18.11 -11.54
C HIS A 185 -21.70 -18.37 -12.66
N ASP A 186 -21.44 -19.36 -13.53
CA ASP A 186 -22.32 -19.70 -14.65
C ASP A 186 -23.69 -20.17 -14.15
N GLN A 187 -23.76 -20.92 -13.05
CA GLN A 187 -25.04 -21.29 -12.43
C GLN A 187 -25.86 -20.07 -12.02
N LYS A 188 -25.23 -19.01 -11.48
CA LYS A 188 -25.91 -17.79 -11.05
C LYS A 188 -26.18 -16.82 -12.20
N HIS A 189 -25.40 -16.91 -13.27
CA HIS A 189 -25.41 -15.99 -14.41
C HIS A 189 -25.35 -16.75 -15.75
N PRO A 190 -26.33 -17.61 -16.06
CA PRO A 190 -26.24 -18.58 -17.16
C PRO A 190 -26.16 -17.95 -18.55
N ALA A 191 -26.67 -16.73 -18.73
CA ALA A 191 -26.66 -16.02 -20.00
C ALA A 191 -25.56 -14.96 -20.11
N ALA A 192 -24.72 -14.77 -19.07
CA ALA A 192 -23.82 -13.63 -18.99
C ALA A 192 -22.80 -13.57 -20.14
N VAL A 193 -22.26 -14.72 -20.58
CA VAL A 193 -21.31 -14.75 -21.70
C VAL A 193 -22.04 -14.48 -23.02
N ALA A 194 -23.18 -15.14 -23.25
CA ALA A 194 -23.96 -14.99 -24.49
C ALA A 194 -24.47 -13.55 -24.68
N GLU A 195 -25.01 -12.93 -23.63
CA GLU A 195 -25.54 -11.56 -23.67
C GLU A 195 -24.46 -10.49 -23.88
N ASN A 196 -23.21 -10.78 -23.52
CA ASN A 196 -22.09 -9.84 -23.61
C ASN A 196 -21.04 -10.27 -24.65
N TYR A 197 -21.35 -11.26 -25.49
CA TYR A 197 -20.41 -11.87 -26.43
C TYR A 197 -19.79 -10.84 -27.39
N ASP A 198 -20.62 -10.02 -28.02
CA ASP A 198 -20.14 -9.00 -28.97
C ASP A 198 -19.24 -7.96 -28.29
N ALA A 199 -19.57 -7.56 -27.06
CA ALA A 199 -18.76 -6.62 -26.28
C ALA A 199 -17.41 -7.23 -25.86
N LEU A 200 -17.38 -8.53 -25.57
CA LEU A 200 -16.15 -9.28 -25.27
C LEU A 200 -15.27 -9.43 -26.52
N VAL A 201 -15.86 -9.81 -27.66
CA VAL A 201 -15.15 -9.94 -28.95
C VAL A 201 -14.56 -8.60 -29.38
N ALA A 202 -15.30 -7.50 -29.23
CA ALA A 202 -14.80 -6.14 -29.50
C ALA A 202 -13.58 -5.76 -28.63
N LYS A 203 -13.39 -6.43 -27.49
CA LYS A 203 -12.23 -6.28 -26.59
C LYS A 203 -11.18 -7.39 -26.78
N GLY A 204 -11.34 -8.26 -27.78
CA GLY A 204 -10.41 -9.35 -28.10
C GLY A 204 -10.59 -10.61 -27.26
N PHE A 205 -11.71 -10.78 -26.55
CA PHE A 205 -12.03 -11.98 -25.78
C PHE A 205 -13.07 -12.83 -26.52
N THR A 206 -12.71 -14.07 -26.84
CA THR A 206 -13.63 -15.03 -27.48
C THR A 206 -13.91 -16.15 -26.48
N TYR A 207 -14.93 -15.96 -25.65
CA TYR A 207 -15.37 -16.98 -24.70
C TYR A 207 -16.50 -17.81 -25.31
N LEU A 208 -16.59 -19.09 -24.92
CA LEU A 208 -17.68 -19.97 -25.34
C LEU A 208 -18.99 -19.48 -24.71
N GLN A 209 -20.03 -19.37 -25.54
CA GLN A 209 -21.36 -18.94 -25.08
C GLN A 209 -22.00 -19.91 -24.09
N ASP A 210 -21.50 -21.16 -24.03
CA ASP A 210 -21.89 -22.19 -23.06
C ASP A 210 -21.51 -21.82 -21.60
N GLY A 211 -20.60 -20.86 -21.40
CA GLY A 211 -20.21 -20.36 -20.08
C GLY A 211 -18.70 -20.22 -19.87
N LEU A 212 -18.33 -19.62 -18.75
CA LEU A 212 -16.94 -19.44 -18.35
C LEU A 212 -16.25 -20.77 -18.02
N GLU A 213 -16.95 -21.71 -17.38
CA GLU A 213 -16.43 -23.03 -17.06
C GLU A 213 -16.06 -23.80 -18.35
N ALA A 214 -16.96 -23.82 -19.33
CA ALA A 214 -16.73 -24.46 -20.62
C ALA A 214 -15.56 -23.81 -21.37
N THR A 215 -15.47 -22.48 -21.33
CA THR A 215 -14.37 -21.71 -21.94
C THR A 215 -13.01 -22.09 -21.35
N ALA A 216 -12.90 -22.11 -20.01
CA ALA A 216 -11.68 -22.51 -19.33
C ALA A 216 -11.33 -23.99 -19.58
N ALA A 217 -12.33 -24.87 -19.63
CA ALA A 217 -12.13 -26.29 -19.93
C ALA A 217 -11.64 -26.52 -21.37
N ALA A 218 -11.99 -25.63 -22.31
CA ALA A 218 -11.47 -25.62 -23.68
C ALA A 218 -10.05 -25.02 -23.79
N GLY A 219 -9.45 -24.60 -22.68
CA GLY A 219 -8.08 -24.09 -22.62
C GLY A 219 -7.95 -22.57 -22.72
N THR A 220 -9.05 -21.82 -22.74
CA THR A 220 -9.03 -20.34 -22.75
C THR A 220 -9.28 -19.80 -21.34
N PRO A 221 -8.28 -19.20 -20.67
CA PRO A 221 -8.44 -18.67 -19.33
C PRO A 221 -9.28 -17.40 -19.31
N ILE A 222 -9.97 -17.17 -18.20
CA ILE A 222 -10.88 -16.03 -18.04
C ILE A 222 -10.18 -14.87 -17.33
N LEU A 223 -10.09 -13.70 -17.97
CA LEU A 223 -9.77 -12.48 -17.23
C LEU A 223 -11.06 -11.95 -16.61
N CYS A 224 -11.22 -11.99 -15.28
CA CYS A 224 -12.42 -11.48 -14.60
C CYS A 224 -12.70 -10.02 -14.97
N ALA A 225 -11.62 -9.25 -15.14
CA ALA A 225 -11.69 -7.84 -15.51
C ALA A 225 -12.21 -7.59 -16.93
N SER A 226 -12.23 -8.60 -17.82
CA SER A 226 -12.78 -8.48 -19.18
C SER A 226 -14.27 -8.09 -19.16
N CYS A 227 -15.05 -8.67 -18.25
CA CYS A 227 -16.45 -8.31 -18.00
C CYS A 227 -16.60 -7.26 -16.89
N HIS A 228 -15.90 -7.45 -15.77
CA HIS A 228 -16.05 -6.59 -14.60
C HIS A 228 -14.98 -5.50 -14.57
N LYS A 229 -15.35 -4.22 -14.75
CA LYS A 229 -14.39 -3.10 -14.71
C LYS A 229 -13.49 -3.18 -13.46
N SER A 230 -12.19 -2.96 -13.63
CA SER A 230 -11.23 -2.83 -12.53
C SER A 230 -10.36 -1.60 -12.72
N ASN A 231 -10.26 -0.74 -11.71
CA ASN A 231 -9.37 0.43 -11.78
C ASN A 231 -7.88 0.05 -11.68
N ALA A 232 -7.55 -1.19 -11.25
CA ALA A 232 -6.19 -1.73 -11.33
C ALA A 232 -5.80 -2.15 -12.75
N LEU A 233 -6.77 -2.36 -13.64
CA LEU A 233 -6.57 -2.66 -15.06
C LEU A 233 -7.42 -1.67 -15.88
N PRO A 234 -6.97 -0.42 -16.05
CA PRO A 234 -7.74 0.60 -16.74
C PRO A 234 -8.14 0.17 -18.16
N GLY A 235 -9.34 0.54 -18.60
CA GLY A 235 -9.88 0.22 -19.94
C GLY A 235 -10.62 -1.12 -20.03
N THR A 236 -10.65 -1.92 -18.96
CA THR A 236 -11.39 -3.19 -18.94
C THR A 236 -12.87 -3.02 -18.54
N GLY A 237 -13.63 -4.12 -18.62
CA GLY A 237 -15.04 -4.19 -18.24
C GLY A 237 -16.02 -3.95 -19.39
N VAL A 238 -17.24 -4.44 -19.22
CA VAL A 238 -18.39 -4.24 -20.12
C VAL A 238 -19.41 -3.32 -19.44
N ALA A 239 -20.00 -2.40 -20.21
CA ALA A 239 -20.99 -1.47 -19.68
C ALA A 239 -22.22 -2.21 -19.13
N GLY A 240 -22.75 -1.74 -18.00
CA GLY A 240 -23.90 -2.37 -17.33
C GLY A 240 -23.53 -3.53 -16.38
N ILE A 241 -22.31 -4.06 -16.46
CA ILE A 241 -21.79 -5.04 -15.49
C ILE A 241 -21.14 -4.29 -14.31
N SER A 242 -21.42 -4.75 -13.08
CA SER A 242 -20.83 -4.17 -11.88
C SER A 242 -19.30 -4.27 -11.88
N PRO A 243 -18.56 -3.27 -11.39
CA PRO A 243 -17.11 -3.35 -11.21
C PRO A 243 -16.70 -4.55 -10.36
N LEU A 244 -15.50 -5.08 -10.58
CA LEU A 244 -15.04 -6.33 -9.95
C LEU A 244 -15.02 -6.22 -8.43
N THR A 245 -14.56 -5.07 -7.90
CA THR A 245 -14.58 -4.82 -6.46
C THR A 245 -16.00 -4.83 -5.91
N GLN A 246 -16.97 -4.25 -6.61
CA GLN A 246 -18.36 -4.27 -6.17
C GLN A 246 -18.93 -5.70 -6.20
N ALA A 247 -18.69 -6.43 -7.30
CA ALA A 247 -19.23 -7.77 -7.53
C ALA A 247 -18.74 -8.78 -6.47
N ILE A 248 -17.43 -8.82 -6.22
CA ILE A 248 -16.83 -9.76 -5.26
C ILE A 248 -17.28 -9.42 -3.84
N HIS A 249 -17.07 -8.19 -3.37
CA HIS A 249 -17.35 -7.87 -1.97
C HIS A 249 -18.84 -7.94 -1.63
N SER A 250 -19.72 -7.43 -2.50
CA SER A 250 -21.19 -7.50 -2.28
C SER A 250 -21.67 -8.95 -2.20
N ARG A 251 -21.08 -9.84 -3.01
CA ARG A 251 -21.46 -11.27 -3.02
C ARG A 251 -21.05 -11.99 -1.75
N HIS A 252 -19.86 -11.67 -1.24
CA HIS A 252 -19.28 -12.36 -0.09
C HIS A 252 -19.72 -11.78 1.26
N ALA A 253 -20.27 -10.56 1.32
CA ALA A 253 -20.71 -9.94 2.57
C ALA A 253 -21.65 -10.84 3.40
N GLY A 254 -22.59 -11.55 2.76
CA GLY A 254 -23.53 -12.45 3.45
C GLY A 254 -23.02 -13.87 3.72
N VAL A 255 -21.79 -14.20 3.29
CA VAL A 255 -21.24 -15.56 3.42
C VAL A 255 -20.73 -15.78 4.84
N LYS A 256 -20.89 -17.00 5.38
CA LYS A 256 -20.34 -17.37 6.68
C LYS A 256 -18.90 -17.81 6.53
N ASP A 257 -18.04 -17.26 7.36
CA ASP A 257 -16.69 -17.72 7.59
C ASP A 257 -16.70 -19.21 8.02
N PRO A 258 -16.03 -20.12 7.28
CA PRO A 258 -16.00 -21.54 7.60
C PRO A 258 -15.22 -21.85 8.90
N GLN A 259 -14.32 -20.97 9.33
CA GLN A 259 -13.51 -21.14 10.54
C GLN A 259 -14.22 -20.62 11.78
N THR A 260 -14.86 -19.44 11.69
CA THR A 260 -15.45 -18.76 12.85
C THR A 260 -16.97 -18.88 12.94
N GLY A 261 -17.65 -19.21 11.83
CA GLY A 261 -19.11 -19.23 11.71
C GLY A 261 -19.77 -17.84 11.65
N GLN A 262 -19.00 -16.77 11.80
CA GLN A 262 -19.48 -15.38 11.67
C GLN A 262 -19.70 -15.04 10.20
N ILE A 263 -20.57 -14.07 9.89
CA ILE A 263 -20.66 -13.56 8.52
C ILE A 263 -19.42 -12.72 8.18
N LEU A 264 -18.96 -12.76 6.93
CA LEU A 264 -17.78 -11.99 6.49
C LEU A 264 -17.99 -10.47 6.57
N ASN A 265 -19.24 -10.00 6.60
CA ASN A 265 -19.57 -8.60 6.81
C ASN A 265 -19.59 -8.15 8.28
N ASP A 266 -19.40 -9.07 9.24
CA ASP A 266 -19.48 -8.73 10.66
C ASP A 266 -18.36 -7.74 11.03
N ILE A 267 -18.72 -6.70 11.77
CA ILE A 267 -17.77 -5.69 12.26
C ILE A 267 -16.77 -6.25 13.28
N GLN A 268 -17.06 -7.41 13.85
CA GLN A 268 -16.20 -8.13 14.79
C GLN A 268 -15.31 -9.17 14.08
N ASN A 269 -15.60 -9.52 12.82
CA ASN A 269 -14.76 -10.44 12.04
C ASN A 269 -13.61 -9.68 11.35
N THR A 270 -12.62 -9.26 12.13
CA THR A 270 -11.45 -8.52 11.64
C THR A 270 -10.57 -9.36 10.70
N THR A 271 -10.68 -10.69 10.76
CA THR A 271 -9.97 -11.64 9.89
C THR A 271 -10.61 -11.85 8.53
N ALA A 272 -11.88 -11.45 8.33
CA ALA A 272 -12.63 -11.70 7.10
C ALA A 272 -11.90 -11.16 5.84
N CYS A 273 -11.20 -10.03 5.97
CA CYS A 273 -10.47 -9.43 4.86
C CYS A 273 -9.29 -10.30 4.42
N TYR A 274 -8.62 -10.98 5.36
CA TYR A 274 -7.44 -11.80 5.08
C TYR A 274 -7.75 -13.16 4.45
N MET A 275 -9.02 -13.51 4.29
CA MET A 275 -9.40 -14.67 3.50
C MET A 275 -9.14 -14.46 2.00
N CYS A 276 -9.30 -13.22 1.54
CA CYS A 276 -9.15 -12.87 0.13
C CYS A 276 -7.94 -11.96 -0.13
N HIS A 277 -7.55 -11.15 0.85
CA HIS A 277 -6.39 -10.28 0.76
C HIS A 277 -5.20 -10.89 1.49
N PRO A 278 -3.97 -10.68 1.00
CA PRO A 278 -2.78 -11.16 1.70
C PRO A 278 -2.75 -10.65 3.15
N GLY A 279 -2.37 -11.49 4.11
CA GLY A 279 -2.14 -10.97 5.45
C GLY A 279 -2.15 -11.97 6.60
N GLN A 280 -2.66 -13.18 6.42
CA GLN A 280 -2.52 -14.19 7.46
C GLN A 280 -1.05 -14.59 7.66
N LYS A 281 -0.28 -14.72 6.57
CA LYS A 281 1.17 -14.94 6.64
C LYS A 281 1.97 -13.74 6.12
N THR A 282 1.50 -13.08 5.05
CA THR A 282 2.14 -11.89 4.46
C THR A 282 1.98 -10.64 5.34
N GLN A 283 1.17 -10.66 6.40
CA GLN A 283 0.95 -9.51 7.31
C GLN A 283 0.81 -8.19 6.53
N CYS A 284 -0.16 -8.08 5.61
CA CYS A 284 -0.22 -6.93 4.72
C CYS A 284 -0.32 -5.61 5.51
N LEU A 285 -1.15 -5.58 6.56
CA LEU A 285 -1.17 -4.51 7.55
C LEU A 285 -0.12 -4.77 8.64
N ARG A 286 1.10 -4.30 8.38
CA ARG A 286 2.28 -4.45 9.27
C ARG A 286 2.89 -3.12 9.71
N GLY A 287 2.38 -2.00 9.21
CA GLY A 287 2.81 -0.66 9.61
C GLY A 287 2.39 -0.28 11.03
N ALA A 288 2.72 0.96 11.42
CA ALA A 288 2.42 1.54 12.72
C ALA A 288 0.96 1.36 13.16
N MET A 289 -0.01 1.54 12.24
CA MET A 289 -1.43 1.36 12.55
C MET A 289 -1.78 -0.09 12.93
N GLY A 290 -1.22 -1.07 12.21
CA GLY A 290 -1.44 -2.49 12.52
C GLY A 290 -0.86 -2.89 13.87
N LYS A 291 0.31 -2.34 14.24
CA LYS A 291 0.92 -2.54 15.57
C LYS A 291 0.04 -2.04 16.71
N GLU A 292 -0.70 -0.95 16.48
CA GLU A 292 -1.63 -0.36 17.46
C GLU A 292 -2.99 -1.08 17.48
N GLY A 293 -3.16 -2.18 16.76
CA GLY A 293 -4.39 -2.98 16.75
C GLY A 293 -5.50 -2.47 15.83
N ILE A 294 -5.22 -1.47 14.98
CA ILE A 294 -6.18 -0.99 13.97
C ILE A 294 -6.39 -2.10 12.93
N SER A 295 -7.66 -2.39 12.63
CA SER A 295 -8.05 -3.40 11.65
C SER A 295 -8.37 -2.78 10.29
N CYS A 296 -8.44 -3.62 9.25
CA CYS A 296 -8.83 -3.19 7.90
C CYS A 296 -10.17 -2.42 7.91
N GLN A 297 -11.12 -2.86 8.73
CA GLN A 297 -12.46 -2.28 8.78
C GLN A 297 -12.50 -0.91 9.48
N ASP A 298 -11.52 -0.59 10.32
CA ASP A 298 -11.43 0.72 10.95
C ASP A 298 -11.10 1.83 9.94
N CYS A 299 -10.44 1.45 8.84
CA CYS A 299 -10.10 2.36 7.75
C CYS A 299 -11.08 2.23 6.55
N HIS A 300 -11.37 1.00 6.11
CA HIS A 300 -12.11 0.75 4.87
C HIS A 300 -13.60 0.46 5.09
N GLY A 301 -14.02 0.13 6.32
CA GLY A 301 -15.34 -0.42 6.61
C GLY A 301 -15.47 -1.92 6.32
N THR A 302 -16.69 -2.42 6.42
CA THR A 302 -17.08 -3.82 6.21
C THR A 302 -17.11 -4.22 4.73
N MET A 303 -17.26 -5.52 4.44
CA MET A 303 -17.37 -6.05 3.07
C MET A 303 -18.44 -5.34 2.24
N SER A 304 -19.60 -5.02 2.81
CA SER A 304 -20.67 -4.28 2.13
C SER A 304 -20.28 -2.83 1.84
N ALA A 305 -19.50 -2.20 2.73
CA ALA A 305 -18.99 -0.85 2.52
C ALA A 305 -18.01 -0.81 1.34
N VAL A 306 -17.01 -1.70 1.35
CA VAL A 306 -16.03 -1.78 0.25
C VAL A 306 -16.64 -2.26 -1.06
N GLY A 307 -17.75 -2.99 -1.00
CA GLY A 307 -18.58 -3.42 -2.12
C GLY A 307 -19.69 -2.46 -2.55
N SER A 308 -19.77 -1.25 -1.96
CA SER A 308 -20.82 -0.29 -2.29
C SER A 308 -20.78 0.16 -3.74
N LYS A 309 -21.96 0.38 -4.34
CA LYS A 309 -22.12 0.96 -5.69
C LYS A 309 -21.56 2.39 -5.80
N THR A 310 -21.45 3.09 -4.68
CA THR A 310 -20.94 4.47 -4.62
C THR A 310 -19.44 4.53 -4.41
N ARG A 311 -18.75 3.39 -4.28
CA ARG A 311 -17.32 3.31 -4.06
C ARG A 311 -16.60 2.84 -5.33
N GLU A 312 -15.59 3.59 -5.75
CA GLU A 312 -14.68 3.21 -6.81
C GLU A 312 -13.42 2.57 -6.21
N GLY A 313 -13.34 1.24 -6.23
CA GLY A 313 -12.17 0.53 -5.69
C GLY A 313 -10.86 0.99 -6.34
N TRP A 314 -9.76 0.99 -5.57
CA TRP A 314 -8.43 1.53 -5.93
C TRP A 314 -8.33 3.05 -6.00
N LEU A 315 -9.46 3.77 -5.99
CA LEU A 315 -9.51 5.23 -6.08
C LEU A 315 -10.12 5.87 -4.83
N ASP A 316 -11.10 5.22 -4.22
CA ASP A 316 -11.70 5.62 -2.93
C ASP A 316 -11.06 4.84 -1.80
N GLU A 317 -9.89 5.30 -1.40
CA GLU A 317 -9.09 4.74 -0.32
C GLU A 317 -9.08 5.64 0.92
N PRO A 318 -8.81 5.08 2.11
CA PRO A 318 -8.73 5.85 3.34
C PRO A 318 -7.68 6.95 3.25
N ASN A 319 -7.94 8.05 3.93
CA ASN A 319 -7.03 9.18 4.01
C ASN A 319 -6.58 9.43 5.45
N CYS A 320 -5.42 10.02 5.62
CA CYS A 320 -4.78 10.17 6.93
C CYS A 320 -5.58 11.13 7.83
N GLN A 321 -6.10 12.21 7.25
CA GLN A 321 -6.83 13.27 7.95
C GLN A 321 -8.16 12.82 8.56
N SER A 322 -8.73 11.68 8.15
CA SER A 322 -9.88 11.07 8.82
C SER A 322 -9.56 10.56 10.23
N CYS A 323 -8.29 10.27 10.54
CA CYS A 323 -7.84 9.91 11.89
C CYS A 323 -6.93 10.96 12.52
N HIS A 324 -6.06 11.59 11.74
CA HIS A 324 -5.02 12.50 12.19
C HIS A 324 -5.44 13.94 11.90
N GLN A 325 -6.09 14.58 12.86
CA GLN A 325 -6.59 15.94 12.70
C GLN A 325 -6.69 16.66 14.05
N ASN A 326 -6.48 17.97 14.03
CA ASN A 326 -6.61 18.90 15.16
C ASN A 326 -5.78 18.49 16.38
N GLY A 327 -4.58 17.96 16.14
CA GLY A 327 -3.71 17.44 17.20
C GLY A 327 -4.21 16.15 17.87
N GLN A 328 -5.26 15.53 17.32
CA GLN A 328 -5.86 14.29 17.83
C GLN A 328 -5.60 13.12 16.88
N ARG A 329 -5.63 11.92 17.46
CA ARG A 329 -5.56 10.63 16.75
C ARG A 329 -6.81 9.82 17.08
N TYR A 330 -7.67 9.58 16.09
CA TYR A 330 -8.78 8.63 16.20
C TYR A 330 -8.33 7.22 15.80
N GLU A 331 -8.88 6.21 16.47
CA GLU A 331 -8.61 4.79 16.16
C GLU A 331 -9.42 4.28 14.96
N VAL A 332 -10.52 4.98 14.62
CA VAL A 332 -11.43 4.60 13.54
C VAL A 332 -11.61 5.78 12.59
N ALA A 333 -11.23 5.58 11.32
CA ALA A 333 -11.30 6.58 10.26
C ALA A 333 -12.73 6.75 9.73
N VAL A 334 -13.55 5.70 9.82
CA VAL A 334 -14.95 5.73 9.37
C VAL A 334 -15.90 6.08 10.51
N THR A 335 -16.89 6.93 10.25
CA THR A 335 -17.96 7.24 11.22
C THR A 335 -18.97 6.10 11.36
N ASN A 336 -19.03 5.23 10.35
CA ASN A 336 -19.84 4.01 10.34
C ASN A 336 -19.15 2.93 9.51
N LYS A 337 -18.77 1.81 10.13
CA LYS A 337 -18.12 0.67 9.46
C LYS A 337 -19.01 -0.01 8.41
N LEU A 338 -20.34 0.05 8.54
CA LEU A 338 -21.26 -0.56 7.56
C LEU A 338 -21.32 0.22 6.24
N THR A 339 -21.15 1.54 6.30
CA THR A 339 -21.16 2.41 5.11
C THR A 339 -19.75 2.73 4.62
N GLY A 340 -18.73 2.61 5.47
CA GLY A 340 -17.35 3.00 5.16
C GLY A 340 -17.19 4.51 5.01
N THR A 341 -18.13 5.30 5.51
CA THR A 341 -18.10 6.76 5.39
C THR A 341 -16.95 7.31 6.21
N LEU A 342 -15.96 7.90 5.54
CA LEU A 342 -14.82 8.52 6.18
C LEU A 342 -15.26 9.70 7.07
N ARG A 343 -14.58 9.86 8.20
CA ARG A 343 -14.69 11.03 9.06
C ARG A 343 -14.24 12.26 8.29
N GLU A 344 -15.04 13.32 8.41
CA GLU A 344 -14.74 14.62 7.85
C GLU A 344 -13.40 15.15 8.40
N ALA A 345 -12.62 15.77 7.52
CA ALA A 345 -11.36 16.40 7.86
C ALA A 345 -11.61 17.85 8.26
N ILE A 346 -11.21 18.23 9.48
CA ILE A 346 -11.37 19.59 10.00
C ILE A 346 -10.09 20.42 9.89
N ASP A 347 -8.97 19.81 9.52
CA ASP A 347 -7.75 20.50 9.13
C ASP A 347 -6.93 19.68 8.10
N ASN A 348 -5.99 20.37 7.46
CA ASN A 348 -5.21 19.84 6.35
C ASN A 348 -3.76 19.47 6.70
N ARG A 349 -3.37 19.49 7.98
CA ARG A 349 -1.97 19.28 8.38
C ARG A 349 -1.43 17.92 7.91
N PHE A 350 -2.26 16.89 7.99
CA PHE A 350 -1.95 15.52 7.58
C PHE A 350 -2.77 15.11 6.35
N ALA A 351 -3.33 16.06 5.62
CA ALA A 351 -4.22 15.73 4.52
C ALA A 351 -3.47 15.16 3.31
N THR A 352 -4.05 14.13 2.71
CA THR A 352 -3.70 13.73 1.36
C THR A 352 -3.93 14.88 0.38
N THR A 353 -3.15 14.93 -0.70
CA THR A 353 -3.27 15.99 -1.70
C THR A 353 -4.60 15.85 -2.45
N PRO A 354 -5.50 16.85 -2.39
CA PRO A 354 -6.78 16.78 -3.06
C PRO A 354 -6.64 16.69 -4.59
N ASN A 355 -7.54 15.94 -5.23
CA ASN A 355 -7.61 15.79 -6.69
C ASN A 355 -6.36 15.17 -7.33
N VAL A 356 -5.65 14.30 -6.60
CA VAL A 356 -4.47 13.57 -7.07
C VAL A 356 -4.69 12.06 -6.85
N PRO A 357 -4.61 11.24 -7.91
CA PRO A 357 -4.08 11.55 -9.25
C PRO A 357 -5.11 12.16 -10.22
N MET A 358 -6.37 12.31 -9.80
CA MET A 358 -7.42 12.87 -10.63
C MET A 358 -8.49 13.58 -9.80
N ALA A 359 -9.31 14.40 -10.48
CA ALA A 359 -10.39 15.16 -9.84
C ALA A 359 -11.28 14.27 -8.96
N GLY A 360 -11.54 14.73 -7.74
CA GLY A 360 -12.35 14.04 -6.74
C GLY A 360 -11.65 12.91 -5.98
N LYS A 361 -10.38 12.57 -6.28
CA LYS A 361 -9.63 11.50 -5.60
C LYS A 361 -8.42 12.07 -4.85
N SER A 362 -8.07 11.46 -3.72
CA SER A 362 -6.97 11.93 -2.86
C SER A 362 -6.20 10.74 -2.27
N LEU A 363 -5.27 10.19 -3.05
CA LEU A 363 -4.58 8.95 -2.70
C LEU A 363 -3.22 9.20 -2.03
N TYR A 364 -2.98 8.53 -0.90
CA TYR A 364 -1.70 8.58 -0.16
C TYR A 364 -0.48 8.37 -1.06
N ARG A 365 -0.51 7.34 -1.92
CA ARG A 365 0.63 6.98 -2.79
C ARG A 365 1.03 8.06 -3.81
N TYR A 366 0.14 9.01 -4.11
CA TYR A 366 0.42 10.13 -5.01
C TYR A 366 0.49 11.48 -4.27
N SER A 367 0.20 11.50 -2.97
CA SER A 367 0.20 12.71 -2.17
C SER A 367 1.62 13.14 -1.85
N LYS A 368 1.80 14.45 -1.75
CA LYS A 368 3.10 15.09 -1.48
C LYS A 368 3.01 16.01 -0.28
N GLY A 369 4.15 16.20 0.37
CA GLY A 369 4.32 17.12 1.50
C GLY A 369 5.56 17.99 1.34
N HIS A 370 6.38 18.02 2.39
CA HIS A 370 7.59 18.82 2.47
C HIS A 370 8.55 18.56 1.29
N GLY A 371 9.01 19.63 0.63
CA GLY A 371 9.94 19.55 -0.50
C GLY A 371 9.38 18.87 -1.76
N ASP A 372 8.06 18.81 -1.93
CA ASP A 372 7.38 18.04 -2.99
C ASP A 372 7.78 16.54 -2.97
N LEU A 373 8.16 16.00 -1.82
CA LEU A 373 8.40 14.57 -1.63
C LEU A 373 7.07 13.85 -1.43
N THR A 374 6.94 12.62 -1.95
CA THR A 374 5.78 11.80 -1.66
C THR A 374 5.69 11.45 -0.19
N CYS A 375 4.47 11.30 0.33
CA CYS A 375 4.27 10.86 1.71
C CYS A 375 5.01 9.54 2.00
N SER A 376 5.03 8.62 1.04
CA SER A 376 5.72 7.33 1.17
C SER A 376 7.24 7.44 1.26
N ALA A 377 7.85 8.52 0.79
CA ALA A 377 9.29 8.73 0.91
C ALA A 377 9.73 8.90 2.37
N CYS A 378 8.87 9.50 3.21
CA CYS A 378 9.15 9.72 4.63
C CYS A 378 8.47 8.70 5.54
N HIS A 379 7.25 8.29 5.19
CA HIS A 379 6.40 7.45 6.04
C HIS A 379 6.42 5.97 5.67
N GLY A 380 6.95 5.56 4.52
CA GLY A 380 6.90 4.17 4.05
C GLY A 380 5.69 3.85 3.16
N SER A 381 5.59 2.61 2.69
CA SER A 381 4.53 2.21 1.75
C SER A 381 3.17 2.02 2.45
N THR A 382 2.08 2.03 1.68
CA THR A 382 0.73 1.76 2.22
C THR A 382 0.72 0.42 2.95
N HIS A 383 0.10 0.40 4.13
CA HIS A 383 0.04 -0.75 5.06
C HIS A 383 1.38 -1.20 5.67
N ALA A 384 2.50 -0.57 5.30
CA ALA A 384 3.81 -0.75 5.92
C ALA A 384 4.42 0.60 6.38
N ILE A 385 3.56 1.55 6.75
CA ILE A 385 3.98 2.85 7.28
C ILE A 385 4.84 2.66 8.53
N TYR A 386 5.94 3.41 8.63
CA TYR A 386 6.93 3.24 9.68
C TYR A 386 6.42 3.60 11.09
N PRO A 387 6.96 2.94 12.14
CA PRO A 387 7.82 1.75 12.06
C PRO A 387 7.01 0.50 11.72
N SER A 388 7.46 -0.26 10.72
CA SER A 388 6.86 -1.55 10.34
C SER A 388 7.21 -2.64 11.35
N SER A 389 6.38 -3.68 11.49
CA SER A 389 6.69 -4.87 12.30
C SER A 389 7.63 -5.83 11.59
N HIS A 390 7.86 -5.63 10.31
CA HIS A 390 8.85 -6.35 9.52
C HIS A 390 10.13 -5.53 9.41
N LEU A 391 11.27 -6.14 9.73
CA LEU A 391 12.55 -5.45 9.91
C LEU A 391 13.06 -4.84 8.60
N GLU A 392 12.91 -5.55 7.49
CA GLU A 392 13.37 -5.17 6.16
C GLU A 392 12.74 -3.86 5.67
N ASP A 393 11.48 -3.59 6.03
CA ASP A 393 10.83 -2.32 5.71
C ASP A 393 11.53 -1.14 6.39
N ASN A 394 12.06 -1.32 7.61
CA ASN A 394 12.65 -0.24 8.40
C ASN A 394 14.08 0.10 7.97
N LEU A 395 14.73 -0.72 7.13
CA LEU A 395 16.14 -0.55 6.76
C LEU A 395 16.45 0.79 6.10
N GLN A 396 15.57 1.27 5.21
CA GLN A 396 15.73 2.58 4.58
C GLN A 396 15.71 3.70 5.62
N SER A 397 14.74 3.66 6.53
CA SER A 397 14.61 4.67 7.59
C SER A 397 15.84 4.68 8.49
N ILE A 398 16.26 3.51 8.97
CA ILE A 398 17.45 3.35 9.82
C ILE A 398 18.71 3.88 9.12
N THR A 399 18.90 3.56 7.84
CA THR A 399 20.07 4.01 7.07
C THR A 399 20.12 5.53 6.94
N ILE A 400 18.97 6.18 6.78
CA ILE A 400 18.89 7.62 6.52
C ILE A 400 19.04 8.45 7.81
N GLN A 401 18.40 8.04 8.91
CA GLN A 401 18.33 8.86 10.14
C GLN A 401 18.93 8.19 11.39
N GLY A 402 19.40 6.94 11.29
CA GLY A 402 20.03 6.20 12.38
C GLY A 402 19.07 5.45 13.31
N HIS A 403 17.77 5.51 13.07
CA HIS A 403 16.75 4.76 13.83
C HIS A 403 15.53 4.42 12.97
N GLU A 404 14.74 3.44 13.40
CA GLU A 404 13.47 3.11 12.74
C GLU A 404 12.40 4.19 12.99
N GLY A 405 11.42 4.27 12.10
CA GLY A 405 10.29 5.21 12.22
C GLY A 405 10.11 6.09 11.00
N THR A 406 9.15 7.01 11.06
CA THR A 406 9.01 8.03 10.02
C THR A 406 10.30 8.85 9.94
N ILE A 407 10.76 9.17 8.73
CA ILE A 407 11.94 10.03 8.54
C ILE A 407 11.61 11.43 9.06
N ALA A 408 12.21 11.80 10.18
CA ALA A 408 11.89 13.02 10.92
C ALA A 408 13.14 13.83 11.34
N GLU A 409 14.34 13.24 11.25
CA GLU A 409 15.57 13.98 11.51
C GLU A 409 15.90 14.92 10.34
N CYS A 410 15.78 16.24 10.55
CA CYS A 410 15.96 17.25 9.50
C CYS A 410 17.34 17.13 8.81
N THR A 411 18.37 16.77 9.58
CA THR A 411 19.74 16.60 9.10
C THR A 411 19.94 15.37 8.19
N SER A 412 18.91 14.54 8.02
CA SER A 412 18.87 13.50 6.99
C SER A 412 18.97 14.11 5.59
N CYS A 413 18.34 15.26 5.38
CA CYS A 413 18.31 15.96 4.09
C CYS A 413 18.99 17.33 4.14
N HIS A 414 18.90 18.03 5.27
CA HIS A 414 19.53 19.34 5.46
C HIS A 414 20.97 19.20 5.97
N SER A 415 21.88 20.05 5.52
CA SER A 415 23.29 20.01 5.95
C SER A 415 23.46 20.42 7.41
N THR A 416 22.63 21.35 7.88
CA THR A 416 22.50 21.74 9.28
C THR A 416 21.03 21.70 9.70
N MET A 417 20.75 21.75 11.01
CA MET A 417 19.37 21.95 11.48
C MET A 417 18.87 23.30 10.96
N PRO A 418 17.79 23.36 10.16
CA PRO A 418 17.19 24.62 9.76
C PRO A 418 16.66 25.34 10.99
N ARG A 419 16.72 26.67 11.02
CA ARG A 419 16.10 27.50 12.07
C ARG A 419 14.72 27.94 11.61
N THR A 420 13.69 27.23 12.05
CA THR A 420 12.32 27.47 11.64
C THR A 420 11.36 27.16 12.77
N ALA A 421 10.30 27.96 12.88
CA ALA A 421 9.20 27.71 13.79
C ALA A 421 8.04 26.97 13.13
N TYR A 422 7.96 26.97 11.79
CA TYR A 422 6.73 26.55 11.08
C TYR A 422 6.95 25.91 9.69
N GLU A 423 8.18 25.84 9.16
CA GLU A 423 8.42 25.44 7.76
C GLU A 423 8.83 23.97 7.59
N GLY A 424 8.98 23.24 8.71
CA GLY A 424 9.18 21.80 8.68
C GLY A 424 7.94 21.02 8.21
N PRO A 425 8.08 19.71 7.99
CA PRO A 425 6.95 18.85 7.65
C PRO A 425 5.79 19.03 8.63
N HIS A 426 4.56 19.18 8.14
CA HIS A 426 3.37 19.36 8.98
C HIS A 426 3.39 20.58 9.92
N GLY A 427 4.25 21.57 9.63
CA GLY A 427 4.45 22.74 10.48
C GLY A 427 5.40 22.51 11.64
N LEU A 428 6.23 21.46 11.59
CA LEU A 428 7.25 21.21 12.60
C LEU A 428 8.28 22.35 12.64
N HIS A 429 8.65 22.73 13.86
CA HIS A 429 9.77 23.63 14.14
C HIS A 429 11.08 22.86 14.28
N SER A 430 12.19 23.58 14.42
CA SER A 430 13.51 23.03 14.73
C SER A 430 13.52 22.29 16.07
N ILE A 431 14.37 21.28 16.18
CA ILE A 431 14.40 20.35 17.33
C ILE A 431 15.79 20.29 17.97
N ASP A 432 16.50 21.43 17.94
CA ASP A 432 17.83 21.66 18.49
C ASP A 432 17.83 22.77 19.55
N ALA A 433 19.02 23.09 20.09
CA ALA A 433 19.18 24.06 21.17
C ALA A 433 18.70 25.47 20.79
N TRP A 434 18.83 25.87 19.51
CA TRP A 434 18.32 27.17 19.05
C TRP A 434 16.82 27.32 19.31
N TRP A 435 16.02 26.28 19.05
CA TRP A 435 14.59 26.33 19.33
C TRP A 435 14.31 26.44 20.83
N VAL A 436 15.08 25.73 21.66
CA VAL A 436 14.93 25.80 23.12
C VAL A 436 15.15 27.22 23.63
N ASP A 437 16.08 27.98 23.04
CA ASP A 437 16.34 29.36 23.45
C ASP A 437 15.28 30.35 22.91
N GLU A 438 14.72 30.09 21.72
CA GLU A 438 13.90 31.08 21.00
C GLU A 438 12.40 30.82 21.07
N HIS A 439 11.95 29.62 21.47
CA HIS A 439 10.52 29.26 21.43
C HIS A 439 9.65 30.18 22.30
N GLY A 440 10.20 30.79 23.35
CA GLY A 440 9.52 31.79 24.20
C GLY A 440 8.97 32.96 23.38
N ASP A 441 9.80 33.56 22.53
CA ASP A 441 9.42 34.67 21.63
C ASP A 441 8.26 34.29 20.69
N TYR A 442 8.19 33.02 20.27
CA TYR A 442 7.12 32.53 19.40
C TYR A 442 5.84 32.24 20.20
N ALA A 443 5.98 31.71 21.42
CA ALA A 443 4.87 31.47 22.35
C ALA A 443 4.22 32.79 22.79
N GLU A 444 4.99 33.83 23.11
CA GLU A 444 4.47 35.16 23.47
C GLU A 444 3.64 35.79 22.33
N LYS A 445 4.06 35.61 21.08
CA LYS A 445 3.37 36.14 19.91
C LYS A 445 2.09 35.36 19.60
N ASN A 446 2.12 34.03 19.70
CA ASN A 446 0.98 33.19 19.38
C ASN A 446 1.02 31.83 20.08
N LEU A 447 0.76 31.82 21.38
CA LEU A 447 0.74 30.60 22.19
C LEU A 447 -0.23 29.55 21.64
N ALA A 448 -1.38 29.98 21.11
CA ALA A 448 -2.40 29.08 20.56
C ALA A 448 -1.88 28.24 19.38
N SER A 449 -0.83 28.69 18.68
CA SER A 449 -0.21 27.90 17.60
C SER A 449 0.48 26.63 18.11
N CYS A 450 1.04 26.67 19.33
CA CYS A 450 1.73 25.54 19.95
C CYS A 450 0.74 24.43 20.35
N ALA A 451 -0.48 24.80 20.72
CA ALA A 451 -1.51 23.86 21.17
C ALA A 451 -1.88 22.81 20.11
N ALA A 452 -1.68 23.11 18.83
CA ALA A 452 -1.95 22.16 17.75
C ALA A 452 -1.03 20.93 17.78
N CYS A 453 0.20 21.07 18.29
CA CYS A 453 1.20 20.01 18.37
C CYS A 453 1.46 19.57 19.82
N HIS A 454 1.36 20.47 20.79
CA HIS A 454 1.62 20.20 22.22
C HIS A 454 0.34 19.99 23.04
N GLY A 455 -0.83 19.98 22.40
CA GLY A 455 -2.14 19.82 23.05
C GLY A 455 -2.68 21.12 23.64
N LYS A 456 -4.01 21.16 23.85
CA LYS A 456 -4.72 22.37 24.34
C LYS A 456 -4.24 22.86 25.70
N GLU A 457 -3.75 21.95 26.53
CA GLU A 457 -3.23 22.24 27.87
C GLU A 457 -1.70 22.32 27.90
N TYR A 458 -1.04 22.20 26.74
CA TYR A 458 0.42 22.26 26.59
C TYR A 458 1.19 21.19 27.39
N LEU A 459 0.50 20.11 27.77
CA LEU A 459 1.04 18.93 28.46
C LEU A 459 1.75 17.94 27.51
N GLY A 460 1.92 18.31 26.24
CA GLY A 460 2.42 17.43 25.21
C GLY A 460 1.32 16.56 24.59
N SER A 461 1.52 16.15 23.33
CA SER A 461 0.60 15.28 22.61
C SER A 461 1.36 14.21 21.83
N ASP A 462 0.65 13.33 21.11
CA ASP A 462 1.32 12.38 20.22
C ASP A 462 2.13 13.07 19.11
N LEU A 463 1.81 14.33 18.76
CA LEU A 463 2.57 15.12 17.78
C LEU A 463 3.84 15.76 18.35
N SER A 464 3.94 15.94 19.67
CA SER A 464 5.16 16.45 20.32
C SER A 464 6.08 15.35 20.83
N LYS A 465 5.83 14.10 20.40
CA LYS A 465 6.71 12.96 20.71
C LYS A 465 8.08 13.16 20.07
N THR A 466 9.13 12.99 20.86
CA THR A 466 10.49 12.89 20.33
C THR A 466 10.64 11.60 19.51
N PHE A 467 11.22 11.70 18.31
CA PHE A 467 11.51 10.51 17.49
C PHE A 467 12.76 9.75 17.96
N SER A 468 13.67 10.47 18.61
CA SER A 468 14.95 9.98 19.12
C SER A 468 15.22 10.57 20.51
N ALA A 469 16.10 9.94 21.29
CA ALA A 469 16.50 10.47 22.58
C ALA A 469 17.29 11.77 22.41
N ARG A 470 17.03 12.76 23.27
CA ARG A 470 17.62 14.11 23.16
C ARG A 470 17.96 14.67 24.53
N THR A 471 19.02 15.46 24.57
CA THR A 471 19.44 16.20 25.76
C THR A 471 19.59 17.67 25.42
N PHE A 472 19.02 18.54 26.24
CA PHE A 472 19.12 19.98 26.12
C PHE A 472 19.71 20.58 27.41
N TYR A 473 20.55 21.59 27.24
CA TYR A 473 21.10 22.37 28.34
C TYR A 473 20.33 23.68 28.41
N THR A 474 19.52 23.84 29.45
CA THR A 474 18.66 25.01 29.62
C THR A 474 19.03 25.75 30.89
N GLU A 475 18.52 26.97 31.07
CA GLU A 475 18.67 27.71 32.33
C GLU A 475 18.01 26.99 33.53
N TYR A 476 17.06 26.09 33.26
CA TYR A 476 16.39 25.22 34.23
C TYR A 476 17.12 23.87 34.42
N GLY A 477 18.37 23.78 33.99
CA GLY A 477 19.23 22.60 34.12
C GLY A 477 19.25 21.70 32.88
N THR A 478 19.90 20.55 33.00
CA THR A 478 19.97 19.57 31.91
C THR A 478 18.65 18.78 31.82
N LYS A 479 18.00 18.84 30.65
CA LYS A 479 16.75 18.13 30.35
C LYS A 479 17.05 16.96 29.44
N ASN A 480 16.62 15.76 29.83
CA ASN A 480 16.82 14.53 29.08
C ASN A 480 15.47 13.97 28.68
N PHE A 481 15.27 13.75 27.39
CA PHE A 481 14.07 13.20 26.82
C PHE A 481 14.39 11.85 26.17
N THR A 482 13.70 10.80 26.60
CA THR A 482 13.75 9.50 25.92
C THR A 482 12.98 9.59 24.59
N ALA A 483 13.24 8.69 23.65
CA ALA A 483 12.41 8.57 22.46
C ALA A 483 10.95 8.27 22.87
N GLY A 484 10.00 8.93 22.21
CA GLY A 484 8.56 8.85 22.49
C GLY A 484 8.07 9.75 23.63
N HIS A 485 8.95 10.53 24.28
CA HIS A 485 8.54 11.52 25.28
C HIS A 485 7.70 12.62 24.63
N LYS A 486 6.53 12.90 25.19
CA LYS A 486 5.63 13.97 24.73
C LYS A 486 6.10 15.29 25.33
N VAL A 487 6.85 16.08 24.56
CA VAL A 487 7.42 17.34 25.04
C VAL A 487 6.29 18.32 25.39
N SER A 488 6.38 18.92 26.58
CA SER A 488 5.40 19.81 27.19
C SER A 488 6.06 21.07 27.75
N CYS A 489 5.29 22.15 27.95
CA CYS A 489 5.81 23.36 28.62
C CYS A 489 6.26 23.05 30.05
N TYR A 490 5.62 22.08 30.71
CA TYR A 490 5.89 21.67 32.08
C TYR A 490 7.19 20.87 32.27
N ASP A 491 7.84 20.48 31.16
CA ASP A 491 9.15 19.83 31.24
C ASP A 491 10.24 20.81 31.72
N CYS A 492 10.05 22.11 31.47
CA CYS A 492 11.00 23.18 31.82
C CYS A 492 10.40 24.28 32.70
N HIS A 493 9.13 24.64 32.47
CA HIS A 493 8.44 25.77 33.09
C HIS A 493 7.29 25.31 34.00
N ASN A 494 6.66 26.22 34.72
CA ASN A 494 5.43 25.94 35.50
C ASN A 494 4.14 26.12 34.68
N GLY A 495 4.25 26.00 33.35
CA GLY A 495 3.15 26.15 32.40
C GLY A 495 3.51 27.07 31.24
N PRO A 496 2.53 27.42 30.40
CA PRO A 496 2.77 28.25 29.20
C PRO A 496 2.66 29.76 29.45
N TYR A 497 2.38 30.20 30.69
CA TYR A 497 2.14 31.60 31.06
C TYR A 497 3.11 32.13 32.13
N GLU A 498 3.98 31.26 32.63
CA GLU A 498 4.97 31.58 33.66
C GLU A 498 6.32 31.15 33.14
N ASP A 499 7.30 32.05 33.18
CA ASP A 499 8.69 31.78 32.81
C ASP A 499 9.37 30.87 33.83
#